data_AF-A0A0R3PHM3-F1
#
_entry.id   AF-A0A0R3PHM3-F1
#
_cell.length_a   1.000
_cell.length_b   1.000
_cell.length_c   1.000
_cell.angle_alpha   90.00
_cell.angle_beta   90.00
_cell.angle_gamma   90.00
#
_symmetry.space_group_name_H-M   'P 1'
#
loop_
_entity.id
_entity.type
_entity.pdbx_description
1 polymer ?
#
loop_
_entity_poly.entity_id
_entity_poly.type
_entity_poly.pdbx_seq_one_letter_code
_entity_poly.pdbx_strand_id
1 'polypeptide(L)'
;MAADFDKACGKIGLRLNLTKTMLMKDGLVSYAPLTLNRTNISECSSYAYPAREINMTNDLALRLSRRKQSTWRAFKSIEDVVKRTESTRFRALLFESTVSPAPTYASETWSLRKQDERSFSVIERTVERAMLGVSRFAQVRKGSEAPTYIVDEKPKMLFCTPNSRK
;
A
#
# COMPACT_ATOMS: atom_id res chain seq x y z
N MET A 1 -3.47 -15.26 -30.18
CA MET A 1 -3.48 -14.17 -29.17
C MET A 1 -2.09 -13.55 -28.95
N ALA A 2 -1.10 -14.25 -28.38
CA ALA A 2 0.23 -13.66 -28.15
C ALA A 2 1.01 -13.34 -29.45
N ALA A 3 0.95 -14.25 -30.44
CA ALA A 3 1.56 -14.02 -31.76
C ALA A 3 0.89 -12.87 -32.52
N ASP A 4 -0.43 -12.71 -32.38
CA ASP A 4 -1.17 -11.60 -33.00
C ASP A 4 -0.80 -10.26 -32.39
N PHE A 5 -0.57 -10.24 -31.06
CA PHE A 5 -0.08 -9.06 -30.35
C PHE A 5 1.34 -8.68 -30.80
N ASP A 6 2.27 -9.64 -30.87
CA ASP A 6 3.63 -9.40 -31.38
C ASP A 6 3.61 -8.85 -32.81
N LYS A 7 2.76 -9.43 -33.68
CA LYS A 7 2.55 -8.95 -35.05
C LYS A 7 2.00 -7.52 -35.08
N ALA A 8 1.06 -7.18 -34.20
CA ALA A 8 0.51 -5.83 -34.11
C ALA A 8 1.56 -4.81 -33.61
N CYS A 9 2.36 -5.17 -32.60
CA CYS A 9 3.50 -4.36 -32.15
C CYS A 9 4.50 -4.10 -33.29
N GLY A 10 4.81 -5.12 -34.09
CA GLY A 10 5.70 -4.98 -35.23
C GLY A 10 5.23 -3.96 -36.27
N LYS A 11 3.91 -3.83 -36.49
CA LYS A 11 3.34 -2.83 -37.42
C LYS A 11 3.59 -1.39 -36.98
N ILE A 12 3.74 -1.16 -35.69
CA ILE A 12 4.04 0.17 -35.11
C ILE A 12 5.52 0.33 -34.73
N GLY A 13 6.39 -0.60 -35.15
CA GLY A 13 7.83 -0.56 -34.88
C GLY A 13 8.23 -0.94 -33.45
N LEU A 14 7.34 -1.55 -32.67
CA LEU A 14 7.65 -2.05 -31.33
C LEU A 14 7.98 -3.54 -31.37
N ARG A 15 8.87 -3.96 -30.46
CA ARG A 15 9.27 -5.36 -30.29
C ARG A 15 9.07 -5.80 -28.85
N LEU A 16 8.51 -6.99 -28.65
CA LEU A 16 8.37 -7.58 -27.34
C LEU A 16 9.73 -7.96 -26.74
N ASN A 17 9.94 -7.60 -25.48
CA ASN A 17 11.10 -8.03 -24.70
C ASN A 17 10.77 -9.33 -23.98
N LEU A 18 11.10 -10.46 -24.61
CA LEU A 18 10.79 -11.80 -24.07
C LEU A 18 11.47 -12.10 -22.72
N THR A 19 12.56 -11.39 -22.38
CA THR A 19 13.25 -11.54 -21.09
C THR A 19 12.48 -10.87 -19.94
N LYS A 20 11.73 -9.80 -20.24
CA LYS A 20 10.90 -9.07 -19.24
C LYS A 20 9.44 -9.53 -19.24
N THR A 21 8.99 -10.17 -20.30
CA THR A 21 7.63 -10.72 -20.41
C THR A 21 7.56 -12.04 -19.67
N MET A 22 6.69 -12.11 -18.66
CA MET A 22 6.37 -13.35 -17.96
C MET A 22 4.89 -13.68 -18.12
N LEU A 23 4.58 -14.97 -18.19
CA LEU A 23 3.21 -15.47 -18.24
C LEU A 23 2.76 -15.86 -16.84
N MET A 24 1.59 -15.36 -16.43
CA MET A 24 0.88 -15.85 -15.24
C MET A 24 -0.28 -16.73 -15.71
N LYS A 25 -0.32 -17.99 -15.27
CA LYS A 25 -1.39 -18.95 -15.59
C LYS A 25 -2.28 -19.20 -14.38
N ASP A 26 -3.60 -19.22 -14.58
CA ASP A 26 -4.52 -19.66 -13.54
C ASP A 26 -4.61 -21.19 -13.55
N GLY A 27 -5.23 -21.79 -12.53
CA GLY A 27 -5.39 -23.24 -12.46
C GLY A 27 -6.29 -23.83 -13.56
N LEU A 28 -6.93 -23.00 -14.38
CA LEU A 28 -7.83 -23.40 -15.48
C LEU A 28 -7.10 -23.43 -16.83
N VAL A 29 -5.93 -22.78 -16.94
CA VAL A 29 -5.11 -22.77 -18.16
C VAL A 29 -4.25 -24.03 -18.27
N SER A 30 -4.24 -24.64 -19.46
CA SER A 30 -3.40 -25.81 -19.79
C SER A 30 -1.93 -25.62 -19.41
N TYR A 31 -1.31 -26.70 -18.91
CA TYR A 31 0.13 -26.79 -18.60
C TYR A 31 1.04 -26.68 -19.83
N ALA A 32 0.50 -26.55 -21.05
CA ALA A 32 1.29 -26.40 -22.26
C ALA A 32 2.14 -25.10 -22.22
N PRO A 33 3.47 -25.17 -22.46
CA PRO A 33 4.32 -23.99 -22.53
C PRO A 33 3.85 -23.02 -23.63
N LEU A 34 3.82 -21.72 -23.31
CA LEU A 34 3.51 -20.70 -24.31
C LEU A 34 4.79 -20.34 -25.08
N THR A 35 4.81 -20.62 -26.38
CA THR A 35 5.91 -20.28 -27.26
C THR A 35 5.57 -19.05 -28.10
N LEU A 36 6.54 -18.13 -28.23
CA LEU A 36 6.50 -17.00 -29.15
C LEU A 36 7.83 -16.94 -29.89
N ASN A 37 7.79 -16.88 -31.23
CA ASN A 37 9.00 -16.87 -32.07
C ASN A 37 9.99 -18.00 -31.71
N ARG A 38 9.47 -19.21 -31.47
CA ARG A 38 10.21 -20.42 -31.04
C ARG A 38 10.92 -20.29 -29.67
N THR A 39 10.64 -19.24 -28.91
CA THR A 39 11.17 -19.03 -27.55
C THR A 39 10.05 -19.26 -26.54
N ASN A 40 10.33 -20.02 -25.47
CA ASN A 40 9.37 -20.19 -24.38
C ASN A 40 9.31 -18.91 -23.54
N ILE A 41 8.10 -18.44 -23.27
CA ILE A 41 7.89 -17.35 -22.31
C ILE A 41 7.98 -17.93 -20.91
N SER A 42 8.78 -17.32 -20.03
CA SER A 42 8.91 -17.77 -18.64
C SER A 42 7.61 -17.60 -17.88
N GLU A 43 7.26 -18.57 -17.05
CA GLU A 43 6.09 -18.51 -16.18
C GLU A 43 6.44 -17.94 -14.80
N CYS A 44 5.53 -17.18 -14.17
CA CYS A 44 5.65 -16.75 -12.78
C CYS A 44 4.36 -16.91 -11.99
N SER A 45 4.50 -17.11 -10.68
CA SER A 45 3.39 -17.15 -9.72
C SER A 45 2.97 -15.75 -9.22
N SER A 46 3.90 -14.80 -9.24
CA SER A 46 3.63 -13.38 -8.97
C SER A 46 4.44 -12.47 -9.89
N TYR A 47 3.88 -11.31 -10.21
CA TYR A 47 4.50 -10.30 -11.05
C TYR A 47 4.38 -8.92 -10.40
N ALA A 48 5.51 -8.20 -10.30
CA ALA A 48 5.52 -6.82 -9.82
C ALA A 48 5.29 -5.86 -11.00
N TYR A 49 4.09 -5.29 -11.08
CA TYR A 49 3.72 -4.28 -12.08
C TYR A 49 3.59 -2.90 -11.40
N PRO A 50 4.28 -1.88 -11.95
CA PRO A 50 4.98 -0.77 -11.27
C PRO A 50 5.12 -0.77 -9.73
N ALA A 51 4.03 -0.77 -8.97
CA ALA A 51 4.05 -0.75 -7.50
C ALA A 51 3.06 -1.76 -6.88
N ARG A 52 2.55 -2.69 -7.69
CA ARG A 52 1.55 -3.68 -7.35
C ARG A 52 2.10 -5.06 -7.70
N GLU A 53 2.20 -5.92 -6.70
CA GLU A 53 2.36 -7.34 -6.98
C GLU A 53 1.00 -7.93 -7.29
N ILE A 54 0.93 -8.58 -8.45
CA ILE A 54 -0.21 -9.34 -8.92
C ILE A 54 0.18 -10.79 -8.74
N ASN A 55 -0.66 -11.56 -8.05
CA ASN A 55 -0.52 -13.00 -7.90
C ASN A 55 -1.87 -13.66 -8.18
N MET A 56 -1.88 -14.96 -8.45
CA MET A 56 -3.12 -15.66 -8.81
C MET A 56 -4.11 -15.80 -7.65
N THR A 57 -3.61 -15.67 -6.42
CA THR A 57 -4.45 -15.67 -5.21
C THR A 57 -5.02 -14.28 -4.89
N ASN A 58 -4.67 -13.23 -5.64
CA ASN A 58 -4.94 -11.83 -5.35
C ASN A 58 -4.73 -11.49 -3.86
N ASP A 59 -3.61 -11.93 -3.29
CA ASP A 59 -3.35 -11.81 -1.86
C ASP A 59 -3.20 -10.34 -1.46
N LEU A 60 -4.29 -9.81 -0.91
CA LEU A 60 -4.35 -8.47 -0.36
C LEU A 60 -3.36 -8.33 0.82
N ALA A 61 -3.09 -9.39 1.59
CA ALA A 61 -2.28 -9.32 2.79
C ALA A 61 -0.84 -8.84 2.50
N LEU A 62 -0.23 -9.33 1.42
CA LEU A 62 1.10 -8.86 1.01
C LEU A 62 1.12 -7.38 0.64
N ARG A 63 0.08 -6.88 -0.06
CA ARG A 63 -0.06 -5.46 -0.44
C ARG A 63 -0.16 -4.58 0.79
N LEU A 64 -1.00 -4.98 1.74
CA LEU A 64 -1.17 -4.25 2.99
C LEU A 64 0.13 -4.26 3.82
N SER A 65 0.82 -5.40 3.89
CA SER A 65 2.06 -5.53 4.66
C SER A 65 3.16 -4.60 4.15
N ARG A 66 3.32 -4.46 2.83
CA ARG A 66 4.26 -3.50 2.24
C ARG A 66 3.90 -2.05 2.54
N ARG A 67 2.61 -1.72 2.55
CA ARG A 67 2.13 -0.36 2.85
C ARG A 67 2.35 0.01 4.30
N LYS A 68 2.09 -0.93 5.22
CA LYS A 68 2.46 -0.80 6.64
C LYS A 68 3.95 -0.54 6.80
N GLN A 69 4.79 -1.27 6.05
CA GLN A 69 6.23 -1.04 6.05
C GLN A 69 6.61 0.33 5.46
N SER A 70 5.93 0.79 4.41
CA SER A 70 6.13 2.11 3.83
C SER A 70 5.78 3.22 4.81
N THR A 71 4.66 3.12 5.53
CA THR A 71 4.27 4.05 6.60
C THR A 71 5.33 4.10 7.68
N TRP A 72 5.86 2.94 8.10
CA TRP A 72 6.93 2.88 9.09
C TRP A 72 8.22 3.51 8.59
N ARG A 73 8.62 3.25 7.34
CA ARG A 73 9.81 3.87 6.72
C ARG A 73 9.66 5.38 6.61
N ALA A 74 8.49 5.88 6.19
CA ALA A 74 8.20 7.31 6.13
C ALA A 74 8.37 7.96 7.52
N PHE A 75 7.76 7.38 8.55
CA PHE A 75 7.94 7.86 9.92
C PHE A 75 9.41 7.83 10.37
N LYS A 76 10.10 6.72 10.14
CA LYS A 76 11.52 6.57 10.50
C LYS A 76 12.41 7.62 9.82
N SER A 77 12.06 8.08 8.62
CA SER A 77 12.82 9.11 7.92
C SER A 77 12.71 10.50 8.55
N ILE A 78 11.62 10.79 9.27
CA ILE A 78 11.38 12.09 9.92
C ILE A 78 11.49 12.04 11.45
N GLU A 79 11.77 10.87 12.04
CA GLU A 79 11.75 10.66 13.49
C GLU A 79 12.67 11.61 14.24
N ASP A 80 13.89 11.85 13.74
CA ASP A 80 14.85 12.77 14.38
C ASP A 80 14.35 14.23 14.36
N VAL A 81 13.78 14.67 13.24
CA VAL A 81 13.20 16.01 13.09
C VAL A 81 12.02 16.18 14.06
N VAL A 82 11.16 15.17 14.14
CA VAL A 82 9.99 15.15 15.05
C VAL A 82 10.45 15.26 16.50
N LYS A 83 11.49 14.51 16.90
CA LYS A 83 12.02 14.54 18.28
C LYS A 83 12.58 15.91 18.67
N ARG A 84 13.17 16.64 17.73
CA ARG A 84 13.76 17.98 17.97
C ARG A 84 12.73 19.12 17.92
N THR A 85 11.57 18.87 17.31
CA THR A 85 10.56 19.90 17.08
C THR A 85 9.66 20.01 18.30
N GLU A 86 9.61 21.13 19.01
CA GLU A 86 8.64 21.30 20.12
C GLU A 86 7.22 21.66 19.66
N SER A 87 7.08 22.22 18.46
CA SER A 87 5.79 22.64 17.91
C SER A 87 4.91 21.46 17.46
N THR A 88 3.81 21.22 18.17
CA THR A 88 2.78 20.24 17.80
C THR A 88 2.21 20.49 16.40
N ARG A 89 2.04 21.77 16.01
CA ARG A 89 1.54 22.13 14.67
C ARG A 89 2.49 21.68 13.57
N PHE A 90 3.79 21.88 13.76
CA PHE A 90 4.79 21.46 12.77
C PHE A 90 4.88 19.92 12.69
N ARG A 91 4.78 19.22 13.83
CA ARG A 91 4.72 17.75 13.84
C ARG A 91 3.48 17.23 13.09
N ALA A 92 2.33 17.87 13.23
CA ALA A 92 1.12 17.52 12.47
C ALA A 92 1.30 17.74 10.97
N LEU A 93 1.90 18.85 10.55
CA LEU A 93 2.20 19.11 9.13
C LEU A 93 3.17 18.07 8.54
N LEU A 94 4.20 17.67 9.29
CA LEU A 94 5.11 16.60 8.88
C LEU A 94 4.39 15.26 8.73
N PHE A 95 3.47 14.95 9.66
CA PHE A 95 2.66 13.74 9.59
C PHE A 95 1.78 13.73 8.34
N GLU A 96 1.03 14.81 8.09
CA GLU A 96 0.12 14.90 6.95
C GLU A 96 0.86 14.86 5.60
N SER A 97 2.02 15.49 5.51
CA SER A 97 2.78 15.55 4.26
C SER A 97 3.57 14.26 3.95
N THR A 98 4.01 13.50 4.95
CA THR A 98 4.94 12.37 4.74
C THR A 98 4.39 11.01 5.13
N VAL A 99 3.64 10.91 6.23
CA VAL A 99 3.16 9.63 6.77
C VAL A 99 1.78 9.29 6.23
N SER A 100 0.87 10.26 6.18
CA SER A 100 -0.52 10.11 5.71
C SER A 100 -0.64 9.57 4.26
N PRO A 101 0.23 9.95 3.30
CA PRO A 101 0.16 9.43 1.93
C PRO A 101 0.61 7.96 1.79
N ALA A 102 1.49 7.48 2.67
CA ALA A 102 2.11 6.16 2.54
C ALA A 102 1.12 4.98 2.61
N PRO A 103 0.15 4.94 3.56
CA PRO A 103 -0.85 3.88 3.63
C PRO A 103 -2.03 4.08 2.66
N THR A 104 -2.33 5.31 2.25
CA THR A 104 -3.49 5.66 1.41
C THR A 104 -3.21 5.54 -0.09
N TYR A 105 -1.94 5.56 -0.50
CA TYR A 105 -1.59 5.41 -1.91
C TYR A 105 -2.12 4.08 -2.49
N ALA A 106 -2.98 4.20 -3.51
CA ALA A 106 -3.70 3.12 -4.18
C ALA A 106 -4.79 2.41 -3.36
N SER A 107 -5.25 2.98 -2.24
CA SER A 107 -6.34 2.42 -1.42
C SER A 107 -7.67 2.32 -2.18
N GLU A 108 -7.89 3.18 -3.17
CA GLU A 108 -9.05 3.14 -4.08
C GLU A 108 -9.17 1.81 -4.85
N THR A 109 -8.06 1.08 -4.98
CA THR A 109 -8.01 -0.20 -5.70
C THR A 109 -8.16 -1.41 -4.79
N TRP A 110 -8.45 -1.23 -3.50
CA TRP A 110 -8.49 -2.30 -2.49
C TRP A 110 -9.91 -2.53 -1.98
N SER A 111 -10.36 -3.78 -2.00
CA SER A 111 -11.52 -4.23 -1.24
C SER A 111 -11.08 -4.57 0.19
N LEU A 112 -10.98 -3.57 1.05
CA LEU A 112 -10.55 -3.75 2.45
C LEU A 112 -11.62 -4.44 3.29
N ARG A 113 -11.19 -5.41 4.12
CA ARG A 113 -12.04 -5.93 5.20
C ARG A 113 -11.92 -5.01 6.42
N LYS A 114 -12.90 -5.06 7.32
CA LYS A 114 -12.88 -4.30 8.59
C LYS A 114 -11.65 -4.59 9.45
N GLN A 115 -11.13 -5.81 9.41
CA GLN A 115 -9.90 -6.17 10.11
C GLN A 115 -8.68 -5.45 9.53
N ASP A 116 -8.64 -5.28 8.20
CA ASP A 116 -7.54 -4.64 7.50
C ASP A 116 -7.53 -3.13 7.80
N GLU A 117 -8.69 -2.47 7.75
CA GLU A 117 -8.87 -1.07 8.18
C GLU A 117 -8.39 -0.85 9.63
N ARG A 118 -8.86 -1.70 10.55
CA ARG A 118 -8.44 -1.65 11.97
C ARG A 118 -6.92 -1.74 12.11
N SER A 119 -6.28 -2.58 11.29
CA SER A 119 -4.83 -2.76 11.35
C SER A 119 -4.05 -1.52 10.88
N PHE A 120 -4.57 -0.74 9.92
CA PHE A 120 -3.97 0.54 9.53
C PHE A 120 -4.18 1.60 10.62
N SER A 121 -5.38 1.70 11.19
CA SER A 121 -5.65 2.64 12.29
C SER A 121 -4.78 2.39 13.51
N VAL A 122 -4.40 1.13 13.80
CA VAL A 122 -3.46 0.82 14.89
C VAL A 122 -2.08 1.41 14.63
N ILE A 123 -1.60 1.33 13.38
CA ILE A 123 -0.29 1.87 12.99
C ILE A 123 -0.32 3.39 13.01
N GLU A 124 -1.35 3.99 12.43
CA GLU A 124 -1.57 5.44 12.43
C GLU A 124 -1.55 5.99 13.85
N ARG A 125 -2.36 5.44 14.77
CA ARG A 125 -2.36 5.84 16.19
C ARG A 125 -1.04 5.60 16.90
N THR A 126 -0.25 4.64 16.45
CA THR A 126 1.08 4.37 17.04
C THR A 126 2.07 5.44 16.60
N VAL A 127 2.00 5.86 15.34
CA VAL A 127 2.80 6.98 14.82
C VAL A 127 2.34 8.30 15.44
N GLU A 128 1.05 8.58 15.53
CA GLU A 128 0.51 9.78 16.20
C GLU A 128 1.00 9.89 17.66
N ARG A 129 0.97 8.79 18.42
CA ARG A 129 1.49 8.77 19.79
C ARG A 129 2.99 9.03 19.86
N ALA A 130 3.75 8.45 18.94
CA ALA A 130 5.18 8.71 18.84
C ALA A 130 5.46 10.19 18.47
N MET A 131 4.67 10.77 17.56
CA MET A 131 4.71 12.19 17.21
C MET A 131 4.41 13.08 18.40
N LEU A 132 3.53 12.69 19.32
CA LEU A 132 3.22 13.47 20.51
C LEU A 132 4.16 13.19 21.69
N GLY A 133 5.11 12.25 21.56
CA GLY A 133 5.97 11.83 22.66
C GLY A 133 5.22 11.11 23.79
N VAL A 134 3.97 10.68 23.55
CA VAL A 134 3.12 10.04 24.57
C VAL A 134 3.28 8.53 24.48
N SER A 135 3.96 7.95 25.47
CA SER A 135 4.01 6.49 25.62
C SER A 135 2.83 6.00 26.47
N ARG A 136 2.36 4.78 26.20
CA ARG A 136 1.31 4.12 26.99
C ARG A 136 1.74 3.94 28.47
N PHE A 137 3.04 3.92 28.74
CA PHE A 137 3.64 3.88 30.08
C PHE A 137 3.63 5.25 30.79
N ALA A 138 3.67 6.35 30.05
CA ALA A 138 3.62 7.70 30.62
C ALA A 138 2.22 8.03 31.23
N GLN A 139 1.15 7.52 30.62
CA GLN A 139 -0.22 7.67 31.13
C GLN A 139 -0.48 6.89 32.43
N VAL A 140 0.24 5.78 32.67
CA VAL A 140 0.10 5.01 33.93
C VAL A 140 0.82 5.70 35.10
N ARG A 141 1.82 6.54 34.82
CA ARG A 141 2.53 7.32 35.86
C ARG A 141 1.87 8.66 36.19
N LYS A 142 1.26 9.32 35.21
CA LYS A 142 0.45 10.53 35.46
C LYS A 142 -0.98 10.12 35.79
N GLY A 143 -1.25 9.85 37.06
CA GLY A 143 -2.61 9.65 37.56
C GLY A 143 -3.52 10.80 37.08
N SER A 144 -4.58 10.44 36.37
CA SER A 144 -5.79 11.25 36.12
C SER A 144 -5.60 12.77 35.96
N GLU A 145 -5.09 13.23 34.82
CA GLU A 145 -5.56 14.49 34.24
C GLU A 145 -6.01 14.19 32.81
N ALA A 146 -7.33 14.19 32.62
CA ALA A 146 -7.95 13.93 31.33
C ALA A 146 -7.61 15.08 30.38
N PRO A 147 -7.05 14.81 29.18
CA PRO A 147 -6.88 15.86 28.19
C PRO A 147 -8.27 16.28 27.72
N THR A 148 -8.56 17.58 27.83
CA THR A 148 -9.75 18.19 27.28
C THR A 148 -9.86 17.84 25.80
N TYR A 149 -10.92 17.11 25.49
CA TYR A 149 -11.25 16.66 24.14
C TYR A 149 -11.45 17.89 23.25
N ILE A 150 -10.52 18.16 22.34
CA ILE A 150 -10.89 18.87 21.12
C ILE A 150 -11.64 17.84 20.29
N VAL A 151 -12.96 17.97 20.29
CA VAL A 151 -13.84 17.38 19.27
C VAL A 151 -13.56 18.15 17.99
N ASP A 152 -12.41 17.88 17.37
CA ASP A 152 -12.30 18.10 15.94
C ASP A 152 -12.93 16.87 15.32
N GLU A 153 -13.92 17.10 14.47
CA GLU A 153 -14.43 16.09 13.54
C GLU A 153 -13.24 15.56 12.74
N LYS A 154 -12.61 14.50 13.25
CA LYS A 154 -11.58 13.76 12.54
C LYS A 154 -12.23 13.36 11.21
N PRO A 155 -11.71 13.78 10.04
CA PRO A 155 -12.17 13.18 8.81
C PRO A 155 -11.89 11.68 8.96
N LYS A 156 -12.96 10.89 9.13
CA LYS A 156 -12.86 9.44 8.94
C LYS A 156 -12.15 9.28 7.61
N MET A 157 -11.07 8.48 7.56
CA MET A 157 -10.51 8.07 6.29
C MET A 157 -11.67 7.57 5.43
N LEU A 158 -12.09 8.39 4.49
CA LEU A 158 -13.25 8.14 3.67
C LEU A 158 -12.75 7.17 2.62
N PHE A 159 -12.62 5.90 3.00
CA PHE A 159 -12.43 4.84 2.03
C PHE A 159 -13.64 4.91 1.11
N CYS A 160 -13.39 5.20 -0.18
CA CYS A 160 -14.41 5.18 -1.20
C CYS A 160 -15.09 3.81 -1.18
N THR A 161 -16.26 3.73 -0.56
CA THR A 161 -17.16 2.59 -0.73
C THR A 161 -17.58 2.59 -2.20
N PRO A 162 -17.40 1.49 -2.95
CA PRO A 162 -17.98 1.39 -4.27
C PRO A 162 -19.50 1.48 -4.08
N ASN A 163 -20.11 2.54 -4.59
CA ASN A 163 -21.55 2.64 -4.70
C ASN A 163 -22.03 1.41 -5.47
N SER A 164 -22.76 0.54 -4.79
CA SER A 164 -23.66 -0.44 -5.42
C SER A 164 -24.75 0.36 -6.14
N ARG A 165 -24.48 0.72 -7.41
CA ARG A 165 -25.54 1.08 -8.34
C ARG A 165 -26.14 -0.22 -8.88
N LYS A 166 -27.43 -0.36 -8.58
CA LYS A 166 -28.39 -1.22 -9.28
C LYS A 166 -28.39 -0.93 -10.77
#